data_AF-A0A6B3EWE1-F1
#
_entry.id   AF-A0A6B3EWE1-F1
#
_cell.length_a   1.000
_cell.length_b   1.000
_cell.length_c   1.000
_cell.angle_alpha   90.00
_cell.angle_beta   90.00
_cell.angle_gamma   90.00
#
_symmetry.space_group_name_H-M   'P 1'
#
loop_
_entity.id
_entity.type
_entity.pdbx_description
1 polymer ?
#
loop_
_entity_poly.entity_id
_entity_poly.type
_entity_poly.pdbx_seq_one_letter_code
_entity_poly.pdbx_strand_id
1 'polypeptide(L)' 'MVPRTGMSIDVHPRDLPIVLIGTGGGALALWADASPEIAIPAALLIMLDIRVRFWRGQA' A
#
# COMPACT_ATOMS: atom_id res chain seq x y z
N MET A 1 -10.99 -14.92 -30.44
CA MET A 1 -11.43 -14.66 -29.04
C MET A 1 -10.21 -14.14 -28.28
N VAL A 2 -10.22 -12.89 -27.82
CA VAL A 2 -9.09 -12.33 -27.06
C VAL A 2 -9.21 -12.83 -25.61
N PRO A 3 -8.21 -13.52 -25.04
CA PRO A 3 -8.22 -13.86 -23.64
C PRO A 3 -8.30 -12.55 -22.83
N ARG A 4 -9.42 -12.34 -22.15
CA ARG A 4 -9.58 -11.21 -21.25
C ARG A 4 -8.85 -11.53 -19.97
N THR A 5 -7.65 -11.01 -19.84
CA THR A 5 -6.94 -10.92 -18.56
C THR A 5 -7.52 -9.74 -17.79
N GLY A 6 -7.97 -9.96 -16.56
CA GLY A 6 -8.46 -8.92 -15.65
C GLY A 6 -7.56 -8.80 -14.42
N MET A 7 -7.48 -7.60 -13.85
CA MET A 7 -6.76 -7.31 -12.60
C MET A 7 -7.72 -6.54 -11.69
N SER A 8 -7.91 -7.01 -10.46
CA SER A 8 -8.59 -6.28 -9.38
C SER A 8 -7.53 -5.81 -8.38
N ILE A 9 -7.61 -4.55 -7.98
CA ILE A 9 -6.79 -3.97 -6.92
C ILE A 9 -7.74 -3.54 -5.82
N ASP A 10 -7.75 -4.26 -4.72
CA ASP A 10 -8.52 -3.92 -3.55
C ASP A 10 -7.59 -3.23 -2.54
N VAL A 11 -7.88 -1.98 -2.19
CA VAL A 11 -7.09 -1.18 -1.24
C VAL A 11 -7.93 -0.92 -0.01
N HIS A 12 -7.50 -1.44 1.14
CA HIS A 12 -8.18 -1.23 2.41
C HIS A 12 -7.23 -0.57 3.41
N PRO A 13 -7.66 0.46 4.15
CA PRO A 13 -6.89 0.91 5.30
C PRO A 13 -6.80 -0.25 6.30
N ARG A 14 -5.59 -0.55 6.76
CA ARG A 14 -5.39 -1.55 7.81
C ARG A 14 -6.12 -1.02 9.05
N ASP A 15 -6.95 -1.84 9.69
CA ASP A 15 -7.73 -1.50 10.91
C ASP A 15 -6.89 -1.09 12.14
N LEU A 16 -5.59 -0.83 11.96
CA LEU A 16 -4.75 -0.23 12.97
C LEU A 16 -5.04 1.29 13.09
N PRO A 17 -4.67 1.91 14.21
CA PRO A 17 -4.76 3.35 14.40
C PRO A 17 -3.82 4.07 13.42
N ILE A 18 -4.34 4.32 12.22
CA ILE A 18 -3.72 5.03 11.10
C ILE A 18 -2.98 6.28 11.54
N VAL A 19 -3.62 7.07 12.41
CA VAL A 19 -3.05 8.31 12.93
C VAL A 19 -1.76 8.03 13.71
N LEU A 20 -1.75 7.00 14.58
CA LEU A 20 -0.56 6.64 15.35
C LEU A 20 0.57 6.12 14.46
N ILE A 21 0.25 5.33 13.45
CA ILE A 21 1.25 4.82 12.49
C ILE A 21 1.82 5.98 11.65
N GLY A 22 0.96 6.84 11.13
CA GLY A 22 1.37 8.00 10.34
C GLY A 22 2.25 8.96 11.13
N THR A 23 1.85 9.30 12.36
CA THR A 23 2.62 10.18 13.23
C THR A 23 3.93 9.54 13.69
N GLY A 24 3.92 8.27 14.09
CA GLY A 24 5.12 7.55 14.52
C GLY A 24 6.10 7.32 13.36
N GLY A 25 5.61 6.88 12.21
CA GLY A 25 6.41 6.69 11.00
C GLY A 25 6.97 8.02 10.47
N GLY A 26 6.18 9.09 10.48
CA GLY A 26 6.63 10.43 10.10
C GLY A 26 7.70 10.98 11.05
N ALA A 27 7.52 10.84 12.35
CA ALA A 27 8.53 11.24 13.34
C ALA A 27 9.84 10.46 13.18
N LEU A 28 9.77 9.14 12.93
CA LEU A 28 10.94 8.31 12.64
C LEU A 28 11.63 8.70 11.34
N ALA A 29 10.88 8.98 10.28
CA ALA A 29 11.44 9.42 9.01
C ALA A 29 12.19 10.75 9.14
N LEU A 30 11.64 11.72 9.89
CA LEU A 30 12.31 12.98 10.20
C LEU A 30 13.57 12.76 11.07
N TRP A 31 13.50 11.86 12.05
CA TRP A 31 14.64 11.56 12.91
C TRP A 31 15.80 10.90 12.13
N ALA A 32 15.48 10.06 11.15
CA ALA A 32 16.45 9.36 10.32
C ALA A 32 16.94 10.18 9.10
N ASP A 33 16.46 11.43 8.94
CA ASP A 33 16.64 12.23 7.71
C ASP A 33 16.31 11.44 6.44
N ALA A 34 15.29 10.58 6.53
CA ALA A 34 14.94 9.67 5.46
C ALA A 34 14.35 10.44 4.29
N SER A 35 14.80 10.11 3.06
CA SER A 35 14.24 10.72 1.86
C SER A 35 12.72 10.50 1.80
N PRO A 36 11.92 11.57 1.62
CA PRO A 36 10.46 11.47 1.52
C PRO A 36 10.01 10.52 0.42
N GLU A 37 10.80 10.42 -0.65
CA GLU A 37 10.55 9.55 -1.81
C GLU A 37 10.51 8.07 -1.44
N ILE A 38 11.19 7.67 -0.35
CA ILE A 38 11.22 6.29 0.15
C ILE A 38 10.28 6.14 1.35
N ALA A 39 10.27 7.12 2.25
CA ALA A 39 9.50 7.07 3.48
C ALA A 39 7.98 7.06 3.23
N ILE A 40 7.49 7.84 2.27
CA ILE A 40 6.05 7.95 1.97
C ILE A 40 5.51 6.62 1.39
N PRO A 41 6.12 6.01 0.35
CA PRO A 41 5.68 4.71 -0.15
C PRO A 41 5.72 3.62 0.92
N ALA A 42 6.77 3.58 1.74
CA ALA A 42 6.89 2.61 2.83
C ALA A 42 5.76 2.77 3.86
N ALA A 43 5.45 4.01 4.26
CA ALA A 43 4.35 4.29 5.19
C ALA A 43 2.99 3.85 4.61
N LEU A 44 2.76 4.12 3.32
CA LEU A 44 1.53 3.68 2.63
C LEU A 44 1.42 2.15 2.58
N LEU A 45 2.50 1.42 2.34
CA LEU A 45 2.50 -0.05 2.36
C LEU A 45 2.25 -0.63 3.76
N ILE A 46 2.69 0.07 4.81
CA ILE A 46 2.45 -0.34 6.20
C ILE A 46 0.99 -0.11 6.59
N MET A 47 0.41 0.99 6.10
CA MET A 47 -0.91 1.49 6.48
C MET A 47 -2.04 0.93 5.62
N LEU A 48 -1.77 0.51 4.38
CA LEU A 48 -2.74 -0.03 3.43
C LEU A 48 -2.53 -1.53 3.24
N ASP A 49 -3.60 -2.31 3.37
CA ASP A 49 -3.65 -3.67 2.82
C ASP A 49 -4.01 -3.57 1.33
N ILE A 50 -3.04 -3.85 0.46
CA ILE A 50 -3.22 -3.83 -1.00
C ILE A 50 -3.31 -5.27 -1.48
N ARG A 51 -4.51 -5.70 -1.89
CA ARG A 51 -4.73 -7.02 -2.48
C ARG A 51 -4.85 -6.89 -3.98
N VAL A 52 -3.89 -7.48 -4.68
CA VAL A 52 -3.89 -7.58 -6.12
C VAL A 52 -4.37 -8.97 -6.53
N ARG A 53 -5.50 -9.06 -7.22
CA ARG A 53 -6.04 -10.31 -7.77
C ARG A 53 -5.99 -10.28 -9.29
N PHE A 54 -5.13 -11.12 -9.87
CA PHE A 54 -5.09 -11.35 -11.30
C PHE A 54 -6.01 -12.52 -11.66
N TRP A 55 -6.88 -12.32 -12.64
CA TRP A 55 -7.72 -13.37 -13.20
C TRP A 55 -7.43 -13.49 -14.69
N ARG A 56 -7.04 -14.69 -15.11
CA ARG A 56 -7.12 -15.07 -16.53
C ARG A 56 -8.53 -15.59 -16.74
N GLY A 57 -9.31 -14.94 -17.62
CA GLY A 57 -10.59 -15.50 -18.05
C GLY A 57 -10.37 -16.94 -18.48
N GLN A 58 -10.98 -17.89 -17.77
CA GLN A 58 -10.99 -19.29 -18.18
C GLN A 58 -11.72 -19.34 -19.53
N ALA A 59 -11.00 -19.78 -20.56
CA ALA A 59 -11.54 -20.07 -21.88
C ALA A 59 -12.40 -21.32 -21.83
#